data_AF-A0A1R4HVS6-F1
#
_entry.id   AF-A0A1R4HVS6-F1
#
_cell.length_a   1.000
_cell.length_b   1.000
_cell.length_c   1.000
_cell.angle_alpha   90.00
_cell.angle_beta   90.00
_cell.angle_gamma   90.00
#
_symmetry.space_group_name_H-M   'P 1'
#
loop_
_entity.id
_entity.type
_entity.pdbx_description
1 polymer ?
#
loop_
_entity_poly.entity_id
_entity_poly.type
_entity_poly.pdbx_seq_one_letter_code
_entity_poly.pdbx_strand_id
1 'polypeptide(L)'
;MASVTGEARELDITVGVGKFTGEFTGVQAADFEVSMGDLDARLRGDAPTTIDVEVGIGSVTLELPDESYVVQTRSSIGEVRNDLRTAADSPYRISAEVSMGELTLRPGH
;
A
#
# COMPACT_ATOMS: atom_id res chain seq x y z
N MET A 1 2.12 -17.83 6.44
CA MET A 1 2.58 -16.45 6.68
C MET A 1 3.97 -16.34 6.11
N ALA A 2 4.20 -15.36 5.25
CA ALA A 2 5.51 -15.00 4.73
C ALA A 2 5.94 -13.63 5.27
N SER A 3 7.24 -13.46 5.51
CA SER A 3 7.82 -12.19 5.98
C SER A 3 9.08 -11.87 5.20
N VAL A 4 9.23 -10.62 4.75
CA VAL A 4 10.40 -10.16 3.98
C VAL A 4 10.89 -8.81 4.49
N THR A 5 12.20 -8.62 4.54
CA THR A 5 12.83 -7.34 4.83
C THR A 5 14.01 -7.11 3.89
N GLY A 6 14.14 -5.92 3.32
CA GLY A 6 15.28 -5.60 2.46
C GLY A 6 15.20 -4.27 1.75
N GLU A 7 16.14 -4.03 0.86
CA GLU A 7 16.16 -2.85 -0.01
C GLU A 7 15.66 -3.24 -1.39
N ALA A 8 14.77 -2.44 -1.96
CA ALA A 8 14.23 -2.66 -3.29
C ALA A 8 13.91 -1.32 -3.95
N ARG A 9 14.11 -1.23 -5.27
CA ARG A 9 13.70 -0.05 -6.03
C ARG A 9 12.28 -0.16 -6.54
N GLU A 10 11.89 -1.36 -6.93
CA GLU A 10 10.57 -1.72 -7.43
C GLU A 10 10.08 -2.91 -6.60
N LEU A 11 8.80 -2.87 -6.23
CA LEU A 11 8.14 -3.94 -5.49
C LEU A 11 6.89 -4.38 -6.25
N ASP A 12 6.80 -5.69 -6.50
CA ASP A 12 5.62 -6.33 -7.06
C ASP A 12 5.23 -7.47 -6.11
N ILE A 13 4.10 -7.32 -5.41
CA ILE A 13 3.67 -8.28 -4.39
C ILE A 13 2.27 -8.79 -4.71
N THR A 14 2.18 -10.07 -5.09
CA THR A 14 0.92 -10.76 -5.31
C THR A 14 0.64 -11.75 -4.19
N VAL A 15 -0.48 -11.59 -3.50
CA VAL A 15 -0.99 -12.49 -2.46
C VAL A 15 -2.28 -13.13 -2.98
N GLY A 16 -2.15 -14.36 -3.50
CA GLY A 16 -3.33 -15.12 -3.94
C GLY A 16 -4.24 -15.51 -2.77
N VAL A 17 -3.70 -16.27 -1.80
CA VAL A 17 -4.39 -16.58 -0.55
C VAL A 17 -3.42 -16.53 0.63
N GLY A 18 -3.83 -15.87 1.73
CA GLY A 18 -3.13 -15.96 3.01
C GLY A 18 -2.66 -14.61 3.54
N LYS A 19 -1.48 -14.60 4.18
CA LYS A 19 -0.95 -13.41 4.87
C LYS A 19 0.50 -13.12 4.49
N PHE A 20 0.76 -11.86 4.12
CA PHE A 20 2.08 -11.31 3.86
C PHE A 20 2.44 -10.18 4.84
N THR A 21 3.72 -10.11 5.22
CA THR A 21 4.29 -8.98 5.96
C THR A 21 5.62 -8.55 5.35
N GLY A 22 5.82 -7.25 5.12
CA GLY A 22 7.01 -6.73 4.47
C GLY A 22 7.53 -5.42 5.06
N GLU A 23 8.85 -5.24 5.08
CA GLU A 23 9.48 -3.95 5.37
C GLU A 23 10.57 -3.66 4.34
N PHE A 24 10.48 -2.51 3.67
CA PHE A 24 11.35 -2.18 2.55
C PHE A 24 11.85 -0.73 2.62
N THR A 25 13.09 -0.53 2.18
CA THR A 25 13.71 0.79 2.01
C THR A 25 14.08 1.03 0.54
N GLY A 26 14.09 2.30 0.13
CA GLY A 26 14.58 2.72 -1.20
C GLY A 26 13.61 2.50 -2.35
N VAL A 27 12.33 2.27 -2.04
CA VAL A 27 11.28 1.92 -3.00
C VAL A 27 10.82 3.17 -3.76
N GLN A 28 10.84 3.11 -5.08
CA GLN A 28 10.42 4.19 -5.98
C GLN A 28 9.05 3.93 -6.58
N ALA A 29 8.72 2.65 -6.81
CA ALA A 29 7.42 2.18 -7.28
C ALA A 29 7.03 0.89 -6.56
N ALA A 30 5.74 0.75 -6.23
CA ALA A 30 5.22 -0.43 -5.56
C ALA A 30 3.84 -0.82 -6.08
N ASP A 31 3.66 -2.10 -6.39
CA ASP A 31 2.41 -2.70 -6.85
C ASP A 31 2.02 -3.84 -5.89
N PHE A 32 0.81 -3.77 -5.36
CA PHE A 32 0.30 -4.72 -4.37
C PHE A 32 -1.04 -5.30 -4.84
N GLU A 33 -1.07 -6.60 -5.09
CA GLU A 33 -2.27 -7.33 -5.47
C GLU A 33 -2.63 -8.37 -4.40
N VAL A 34 -3.83 -8.29 -3.83
CA VAL A 34 -4.34 -9.26 -2.86
C VAL A 34 -5.65 -9.84 -3.38
N SER A 35 -5.64 -11.09 -3.86
CA SER A 35 -6.87 -11.73 -4.31
C SER A 35 -7.77 -12.11 -3.12
N MET A 36 -7.22 -12.78 -2.11
CA MET A 36 -7.95 -13.13 -0.88
C MET A 36 -7.01 -13.25 0.34
N GLY A 37 -6.96 -12.24 1.21
CA GLY A 37 -6.13 -12.33 2.40
C GLY A 37 -5.70 -11.00 3.01
N ASP A 38 -4.57 -11.02 3.70
CA ASP A 38 -4.05 -9.88 4.45
C ASP A 38 -2.63 -9.50 4.02
N LEU A 39 -2.39 -8.20 3.82
CA LEU A 39 -1.07 -7.64 3.53
C LEU A 39 -0.74 -6.51 4.52
N ASP A 40 0.41 -6.62 5.18
CA ASP A 40 0.99 -5.55 6.01
C ASP A 40 2.36 -5.18 5.42
N ALA A 41 2.51 -3.99 4.87
CA ALA A 41 3.79 -3.55 4.31
C ALA A 41 4.20 -2.17 4.84
N ARG A 42 5.50 -2.02 5.08
CA ARG A 42 6.12 -0.79 5.56
C ARG A 42 7.16 -0.33 4.56
N LEU A 43 6.95 0.84 3.99
CA LEU A 43 7.90 1.49 3.10
C LEU A 43 8.60 2.60 3.89
N ARG A 44 9.93 2.58 3.90
CA ARG A 44 10.78 3.46 4.69
C ARG A 44 11.76 4.23 3.79
N GLY A 45 12.27 5.34 4.30
CA GLY A 45 13.17 6.22 3.56
C GLY A 45 12.40 7.20 2.69
N ASP A 46 12.80 7.33 1.43
CA ASP A 46 12.13 8.22 0.48
C ASP A 46 10.72 7.71 0.11
N ALA A 47 9.79 8.65 -0.09
CA ALA A 47 8.43 8.33 -0.52
C ALA A 47 8.43 7.77 -1.96
N PRO A 48 7.74 6.64 -2.20
CA PRO A 48 7.56 6.13 -3.56
C PRO A 48 6.79 7.13 -4.43
N THR A 49 7.18 7.23 -5.69
CA THR A 49 6.52 8.11 -6.67
C THR A 49 5.15 7.58 -7.08
N THR A 50 5.02 6.26 -7.16
CA THR A 50 3.78 5.57 -7.56
C THR A 50 3.56 4.37 -6.68
N ILE A 51 2.34 4.23 -6.17
CA ILE A 51 1.89 3.07 -5.41
C ILE A 51 0.53 2.67 -5.97
N ASP A 52 0.39 1.42 -6.40
CA ASP A 52 -0.86 0.85 -6.88
C ASP A 52 -1.26 -0.32 -5.97
N VAL A 53 -2.54 -0.37 -5.60
CA VAL A 53 -3.09 -1.35 -4.66
C VAL A 53 -4.40 -1.92 -5.19
N GLU A 54 -4.44 -3.23 -5.37
CA GLU A 54 -5.64 -3.97 -5.75
C GLU A 54 -5.99 -4.99 -4.67
N VAL A 55 -7.21 -4.88 -4.12
CA VAL A 55 -7.72 -5.77 -3.09
C VAL A 55 -9.01 -6.42 -3.59
N GLY A 56 -8.95 -7.71 -3.87
CA GLY A 56 -10.11 -8.55 -4.13
C GLY A 56 -10.93 -8.73 -2.87
N ILE A 57 -10.47 -9.58 -1.96
CA ILE A 57 -11.12 -9.85 -0.68
C ILE A 57 -10.09 -9.79 0.47
N GLY A 58 -10.34 -8.98 1.51
CA GLY A 58 -9.53 -9.02 2.74
C GLY A 58 -9.03 -7.66 3.20
N SER A 59 -7.79 -7.59 3.71
CA SER A 59 -7.27 -6.36 4.30
C SER A 59 -5.85 -6.00 3.85
N VAL A 60 -5.60 -4.71 3.65
CA VAL A 60 -4.27 -4.18 3.36
C VAL A 60 -3.96 -3.03 4.31
N THR A 61 -2.80 -3.09 4.95
CA THR A 61 -2.25 -1.99 5.73
C THR A 61 -0.91 -1.57 5.14
N LEU A 62 -0.82 -0.33 4.69
CA LEU A 62 0.41 0.28 4.21
C LEU A 62 0.85 1.39 5.15
N GLU A 63 2.08 1.26 5.64
CA GLU A 63 2.78 2.32 6.35
C GLU A 63 3.80 2.96 5.41
N LEU A 64 3.65 4.26 5.16
CA LEU A 64 4.42 4.99 4.16
C LEU A 64 5.19 6.16 4.78
N PRO A 65 6.27 6.65 4.18
CA PRO A 65 6.96 7.84 4.69
C PRO A 65 6.00 9.01 4.90
N ASP A 66 6.19 9.76 5.99
CA ASP A 66 5.36 10.92 6.34
C ASP A 66 5.58 12.08 5.34
N GLU A 67 4.93 11.97 4.20
CA GLU A 67 4.92 12.92 3.09
C GLU A 67 3.48 13.22 2.67
N SER A 68 3.30 14.16 1.76
CA SER A 68 1.98 14.45 1.18
C SER A 68 1.76 13.60 -0.07
N TYR A 69 0.60 12.99 -0.25
CA TYR A 69 0.29 12.13 -1.39
C TYR A 69 -0.94 12.59 -2.16
N VAL A 70 -0.96 12.36 -3.47
CA VAL A 70 -2.20 12.32 -4.25
C VAL A 70 -2.81 10.94 -4.04
N VAL A 71 -3.93 10.84 -3.34
CA VAL A 71 -4.59 9.56 -3.05
C VAL A 71 -5.89 9.45 -3.85
N GLN A 72 -5.99 8.40 -4.67
CA GLN A 72 -7.17 8.06 -5.44
C GLN A 72 -7.66 6.68 -5.02
N THR A 73 -8.85 6.61 -4.45
CA THR A 73 -9.40 5.37 -3.90
C THR A 73 -10.75 5.06 -4.52
N ARG A 74 -10.99 3.78 -4.79
CA ARG A 74 -12.28 3.24 -5.21
C ARG A 74 -12.58 2.03 -4.34
N SER A 75 -13.72 2.04 -3.65
CA SER A 75 -14.20 0.87 -2.91
C SER A 75 -15.59 0.48 -3.39
N SER A 76 -15.81 -0.82 -3.54
CA SER A 76 -17.13 -1.38 -3.86
C SER A 76 -17.87 -1.80 -2.60
N ILE A 77 -17.30 -2.73 -1.81
CA ILE A 77 -17.91 -3.23 -0.57
C ILE A 77 -16.84 -3.25 0.53
N GLY A 78 -16.74 -2.17 1.30
CA GLY A 78 -15.68 -2.05 2.28
C GLY A 78 -15.37 -0.62 2.71
N GLU A 79 -14.24 -0.45 3.39
CA GLU A 79 -13.77 0.84 3.88
C GLU A 79 -12.34 1.11 3.40
N VAL A 80 -12.08 2.36 3.04
CA VAL A 80 -10.72 2.84 2.82
C VAL A 80 -10.45 3.92 3.84
N ARG A 81 -9.54 3.63 4.76
CA ARG A 81 -9.07 4.56 5.77
C ARG A 81 -7.74 5.16 5.32
N ASN A 82 -7.76 6.47 5.08
CA ASN A 82 -6.56 7.21 4.73
C ASN A 82 -6.20 8.19 5.85
N ASP A 83 -5.16 7.85 6.60
CA ASP A 83 -4.58 8.69 7.65
C ASP A 83 -3.35 9.49 7.14
N LEU A 84 -3.04 9.43 5.84
CA LEU A 84 -1.93 10.17 5.22
C LEU A 84 -2.29 11.65 4.99
N ARG A 85 -1.25 12.48 4.89
CA ARG A 85 -1.40 13.85 4.37
C ARG A 85 -1.69 13.80 2.87
N THR A 86 -2.66 14.59 2.42
CA THR A 86 -3.06 14.64 1.01
C THR A 86 -2.83 16.02 0.41
N ALA A 87 -2.27 16.07 -0.80
CA ALA A 87 -2.08 17.29 -1.57
C ALA A 87 -2.26 16.97 -3.05
N ALA A 88 -3.09 17.74 -3.76
CA ALA A 88 -3.45 17.48 -5.16
C ALA A 88 -2.27 17.68 -6.14
N ASP A 89 -1.27 18.47 -5.73
CA ASP A 89 -0.04 18.79 -6.44
C ASP A 89 1.16 17.95 -5.99
N SER A 90 0.95 16.98 -5.10
CA SER A 90 2.03 16.10 -4.65
C SER A 90 2.65 15.30 -5.82
N PRO A 91 3.99 15.12 -5.83
CA PRO A 91 4.67 14.25 -6.79
C PRO A 91 4.45 12.75 -6.50
N TYR A 92 3.92 12.38 -5.34
CA TYR A 92 3.74 11.00 -4.90
C TYR A 92 2.27 10.60 -5.08
N ARG A 93 2.01 9.55 -5.88
CA ARG A 93 0.65 9.10 -6.20
C ARG A 93 0.36 7.73 -5.61
N ILE A 94 -0.84 7.58 -5.08
CA ILE A 94 -1.41 6.32 -4.62
C ILE A 94 -2.72 6.09 -5.36
N SER A 95 -2.84 4.96 -6.05
CA SER A 95 -4.08 4.46 -6.62
C SER A 95 -4.50 3.20 -5.86
N ALA A 96 -5.76 3.11 -5.48
CA ALA A 96 -6.26 1.94 -4.75
C ALA A 96 -7.66 1.53 -5.20
N GLU A 97 -7.81 0.24 -5.47
CA GLU A 97 -9.08 -0.40 -5.79
C GLU A 97 -9.37 -1.53 -4.80
N VAL A 98 -10.46 -1.38 -4.03
CA VAL A 98 -10.91 -2.36 -3.04
C VAL A 98 -12.27 -2.90 -3.47
N SER A 99 -12.30 -4.16 -3.90
CA SER A 99 -13.53 -4.84 -4.24
C SER A 99 -14.33 -5.17 -2.97
N MET A 100 -13.75 -5.96 -2.06
CA MET A 100 -14.42 -6.39 -0.83
C MET A 100 -13.47 -6.44 0.37
N GLY A 101 -13.35 -5.38 1.16
CA GLY A 101 -12.34 -5.38 2.23
C GLY A 101 -12.04 -4.05 2.88
N GLU A 102 -10.86 -3.99 3.51
CA GLU A 102 -10.36 -2.79 4.15
C GLU A 102 -8.97 -2.42 3.61
N LEU A 103 -8.77 -1.14 3.31
CA LEU A 103 -7.45 -0.57 3.06
C LEU A 103 -7.18 0.50 4.12
N THR A 104 -6.10 0.33 4.87
CA THR A 104 -5.56 1.36 5.77
C THR A 104 -4.25 1.90 5.23
N LEU A 105 -4.20 3.20 4.99
CA LEU A 105 -3.00 3.95 4.65
C LEU A 105 -2.63 4.82 5.86
N ARG A 106 -1.40 4.70 6.36
CA ARG A 106 -0.94 5.48 7.52
C ARG A 106 0.50 5.98 7.39
N PRO A 107 0.83 7.12 7.99
CA PRO A 107 2.21 7.60 8.01
C PRO A 107 3.08 6.71 8.91
N GLY A 108 4.29 6.46 8.45
CA GLY A 108 5.37 5.82 9.18
C GLY A 108 6.36 6.84 9.73
N HIS A 109 6.98 6.48 10.84
CA HIS A 109 8.01 7.27 11.52
C HIS A 109 9.43 6.98 11.07
#